data_AF-R6BGF8-F1
#
_entry.id   AF-R6BGF8-F1
#
_cell.length_a   1.000
_cell.length_b   1.000
_cell.length_c   1.000
_cell.angle_alpha   90.00
_cell.angle_beta   90.00
_cell.angle_gamma   90.00
#
_symmetry.space_group_name_H-M   'P 1'
#
loop_
_entity.id
_entity.type
_entity.pdbx_description
1 polymer ?
#
loop_
_entity_poly.entity_id
_entity_poly.type
_entity_poly.pdbx_seq_one_letter_code
_entity_poly.pdbx_strand_id
1 'polypeptide(L)'
;MKYTIEAIENAKPGMRWEEIGCHWTLGQAYLYSKEAGNDLPNFAEVIWDYDIEAILEDCRKLGVKEFTISSTFSSLIETIAKFEELGCTLDGIVKVKERYTHFGSDEHALIPAFKMTVKEA
;
A
#
# COMPACT_ATOMS: atom_id res chain seq x y z
N MET A 1 6.52 -5.70 9.30
CA MET A 1 5.69 -6.22 8.18
C MET A 1 4.92 -7.44 8.63
N LYS A 2 3.58 -7.34 8.59
CA LYS A 2 2.61 -8.39 8.92
C LYS A 2 2.40 -9.38 7.78
N TYR A 3 2.43 -8.89 6.53
CA TYR A 3 2.28 -9.70 5.32
C TYR A 3 3.60 -9.71 4.57
N THR A 4 3.97 -10.88 4.03
CA THR A 4 5.12 -11.04 3.13
C THR A 4 4.59 -11.24 1.72
N ILE A 5 4.98 -10.37 0.78
CA ILE A 5 4.66 -10.56 -0.63
C ILE A 5 5.80 -11.37 -1.27
N GLU A 6 5.68 -12.69 -1.23
CA GLU A 6 6.69 -13.64 -1.72
C GLU A 6 7.14 -13.35 -3.16
N ALA A 7 6.22 -12.89 -4.02
CA ALA A 7 6.54 -12.52 -5.40
C ALA A 7 7.58 -11.39 -5.49
N ILE A 8 7.53 -10.43 -4.57
CA ILE A 8 8.48 -9.31 -4.50
C ILE A 8 9.78 -9.77 -3.83
N GLU A 9 9.71 -10.54 -2.75
CA GLU A 9 10.90 -11.02 -2.02
C GLU A 9 11.78 -11.93 -2.87
N ASN A 10 11.16 -12.73 -3.76
CA ASN A 10 11.87 -13.64 -4.65
C ASN A 10 12.21 -13.02 -6.02
N ALA A 11 11.86 -11.75 -6.24
CA ALA A 11 12.15 -11.06 -7.50
C ALA A 11 13.66 -10.87 -7.71
N LYS A 12 14.12 -11.07 -8.94
CA LYS A 12 15.51 -10.83 -9.32
C LYS A 12 15.68 -9.41 -9.85
N PRO A 13 16.87 -8.79 -9.68
CA PRO A 13 17.16 -7.50 -10.29
C PRO A 13 16.85 -7.50 -11.80
N GLY A 14 16.12 -6.48 -12.26
CA GLY A 14 15.75 -6.32 -13.67
C GLY A 14 14.44 -6.98 -14.10
N MET A 15 13.78 -7.76 -13.22
CA MET A 15 12.41 -8.24 -13.49
C MET A 15 11.42 -7.09 -13.48
N ARG A 16 10.41 -7.18 -14.34
CA ARG A 16 9.30 -6.24 -14.38
C ARG A 16 8.20 -6.63 -13.37
N TRP A 17 7.42 -5.64 -12.96
CA TRP A 17 6.29 -5.80 -12.05
C TRP A 17 5.25 -6.80 -12.58
N GLU A 18 4.96 -6.76 -13.88
CA GLU A 18 4.02 -7.67 -14.53
C GLU A 18 4.54 -9.12 -14.54
N GLU A 19 5.86 -9.31 -14.64
CA GLU A 19 6.49 -10.64 -14.65
C GLU A 19 6.45 -11.32 -13.28
N ILE A 20 6.51 -10.53 -12.19
CA ILE A 20 6.32 -11.05 -10.83
C ILE A 20 4.84 -11.07 -10.42
N GLY A 21 3.94 -10.58 -11.28
CA GLY A 21 2.50 -10.59 -11.05
C GLY A 21 2.06 -9.74 -9.87
N CYS A 22 2.66 -8.55 -9.72
CA CYS A 22 2.31 -7.54 -8.73
C CYS A 22 2.24 -6.17 -9.37
N HIS A 23 1.14 -5.44 -9.17
CA HIS A 23 1.00 -4.06 -9.58
C HIS A 23 2.09 -3.20 -8.95
N TRP A 24 2.70 -2.32 -9.75
CA TRP A 24 3.86 -1.55 -9.32
C TRP A 24 3.55 -0.67 -8.10
N THR A 25 2.36 -0.09 -8.02
CA THR A 25 1.93 0.76 -6.88
C THR A 25 1.84 -0.04 -5.58
N LEU A 26 1.33 -1.28 -5.63
CA LEU A 26 1.31 -2.17 -4.47
C LEU A 26 2.73 -2.57 -4.06
N GLY A 27 3.57 -2.90 -5.04
CA GLY A 27 4.95 -3.28 -4.78
C GLY A 27 5.77 -2.14 -4.16
N GLN A 28 5.56 -0.92 -4.65
CA GLN A 28 6.16 0.28 -4.11
C GLN A 28 5.70 0.56 -2.66
N ALA A 29 4.38 0.49 -2.40
CA ALA A 29 3.82 0.63 -1.07
C ALA A 29 4.40 -0.40 -0.09
N TYR A 30 4.54 -1.66 -0.53
CA TYR A 30 5.14 -2.72 0.25
C TYR A 30 6.61 -2.46 0.58
N LEU A 31 7.45 -2.17 -0.42
CA LEU A 31 8.89 -2.00 -0.26
C LEU A 31 9.23 -0.82 0.67
N TYR A 32 8.59 0.33 0.47
CA TYR A 32 8.82 1.49 1.35
C TYR A 32 8.32 1.27 2.76
N SER A 33 7.21 0.56 2.91
CA SER A 33 6.70 0.23 4.24
C SER A 33 7.63 -0.72 4.98
N LYS A 34 8.19 -1.69 4.26
CA LYS A 34 9.19 -2.60 4.81
C LYS A 34 10.46 -1.85 5.21
N GLU A 35 10.96 -0.96 4.36
CA GLU A 35 12.14 -0.12 4.63
C GLU A 35 11.93 0.79 5.86
N ALA A 36 10.78 1.49 5.93
CA ALA A 36 10.44 2.33 7.07
C ALA A 36 10.14 1.50 8.35
N GLY A 37 9.93 0.19 8.24
CA GLY A 37 9.59 -0.69 9.36
C GLY A 37 8.13 -0.53 9.82
N ASN A 38 7.22 -0.32 8.87
CA ASN A 38 5.78 -0.46 9.07
C ASN A 38 5.34 -1.94 9.03
N ASP A 39 4.12 -2.20 9.49
CA ASP A 39 3.53 -3.54 9.44
C ASP A 39 2.65 -3.79 8.23
N LEU A 40 2.08 -2.74 7.65
CA LEU A 40 1.18 -2.83 6.51
C LEU A 40 1.77 -2.07 5.31
N PRO A 41 1.51 -2.50 4.07
CA PRO A 41 1.80 -1.69 2.90
C PRO A 41 1.08 -0.34 3.01
N ASN A 42 1.81 0.75 2.83
CA ASN A 42 1.31 2.11 2.91
C ASN A 42 1.40 2.80 1.55
N PHE A 43 0.25 3.14 0.98
CA PHE A 43 0.15 3.94 -0.22
C PHE A 43 0.36 5.42 0.12
N ALA A 44 1.60 5.89 -0.01
CA ALA A 44 1.98 7.28 0.23
C ALA A 44 1.81 8.18 -1.01
N GLU A 45 1.75 7.60 -2.20
CA GLU A 45 1.64 8.29 -3.49
C GLU A 45 0.22 8.19 -4.06
N VAL A 46 -0.02 8.88 -5.19
CA VAL A 46 -1.31 8.87 -5.90
C VAL A 46 -1.66 7.45 -6.35
N ILE A 47 -2.90 7.03 -6.07
CA ILE A 47 -3.52 5.85 -6.66
C ILE A 47 -4.45 6.35 -7.76
N TRP A 48 -4.23 5.92 -9.00
CA TRP A 48 -5.10 6.28 -10.11
C TRP A 48 -6.36 5.43 -10.10
N ASP A 49 -7.52 6.04 -10.41
CA ASP A 49 -8.81 5.36 -10.35
C ASP A 49 -8.87 4.09 -11.20
N TYR A 50 -8.19 4.08 -12.35
CA TYR A 50 -8.11 2.93 -13.25
C TYR A 50 -7.19 1.81 -12.74
N ASP A 51 -6.32 2.07 -11.76
CA ASP A 51 -5.44 1.06 -11.16
C ASP A 51 -6.08 0.37 -9.95
N ILE A 52 -7.15 0.94 -9.37
CA ILE A 52 -7.74 0.47 -8.09
C ILE A 52 -8.15 -1.01 -8.15
N GLU A 53 -8.84 -1.42 -9.22
CA GLU A 53 -9.32 -2.80 -9.38
C GLU A 53 -8.14 -3.78 -9.51
N ALA A 54 -7.14 -3.46 -10.33
CA ALA A 54 -5.95 -4.28 -10.50
C ALA A 54 -5.11 -4.39 -9.21
N ILE A 55 -4.95 -3.28 -8.48
CA ILE A 55 -4.28 -3.27 -7.17
C ILE A 55 -5.02 -4.19 -6.19
N LEU A 56 -6.35 -4.12 -6.15
CA LEU A 56 -7.14 -4.92 -5.23
C LEU A 56 -7.13 -6.41 -5.59
N GLU A 57 -7.16 -6.76 -6.86
CA GLU A 57 -6.97 -8.13 -7.35
C GLU A 57 -5.62 -8.69 -6.89
N ASP A 58 -4.55 -7.92 -7.06
CA ASP A 58 -3.22 -8.33 -6.61
C ASP A 58 -3.10 -8.40 -5.09
N CYS A 59 -3.73 -7.50 -4.34
CA CYS A 59 -3.82 -7.63 -2.88
C CYS A 59 -4.41 -8.99 -2.48
N ARG A 60 -5.54 -9.38 -3.10
CA ARG A 60 -6.20 -10.67 -2.84
C ARG A 60 -5.30 -11.84 -3.23
N LYS A 61 -4.76 -11.81 -4.44
CA LYS A 61 -3.89 -12.86 -5.00
C LYS A 61 -2.60 -13.06 -4.18
N LEU A 62 -2.02 -11.98 -3.68
CA LEU A 62 -0.76 -11.96 -2.93
C LEU A 62 -0.96 -12.04 -1.41
N GLY A 63 -2.21 -12.19 -0.94
CA GLY A 63 -2.53 -12.37 0.47
C GLY A 63 -2.43 -11.12 1.34
N VAL A 64 -2.44 -9.93 0.75
CA VAL A 64 -2.51 -8.65 1.47
C VAL A 64 -3.95 -8.40 1.89
N LYS A 65 -4.22 -8.56 3.21
CA LYS A 65 -5.58 -8.40 3.76
C LYS A 65 -5.83 -7.02 4.37
N GLU A 66 -4.78 -6.26 4.67
CA GLU A 66 -4.90 -4.89 5.17
C GLU A 66 -3.78 -4.04 4.57
N PHE A 67 -4.08 -2.77 4.34
CA PHE A 67 -3.12 -1.76 3.91
C PHE A 67 -3.48 -0.39 4.51
N THR A 68 -2.59 0.58 4.36
CA THR A 68 -2.84 1.96 4.77
C THR A 68 -2.69 2.92 3.59
N ILE A 69 -3.36 4.07 3.64
CA ILE A 69 -3.19 5.16 2.67
C ILE A 69 -2.85 6.42 3.44
N SER A 70 -1.65 6.94 3.25
CA SER A 70 -1.20 8.21 3.84
C SER A 70 -1.05 9.32 2.81
N SER A 71 -1.41 9.06 1.55
CA SER A 71 -1.30 10.05 0.49
C SER A 71 -2.22 11.25 0.73
N THR A 72 -1.87 12.41 0.20
CA THR A 72 -2.59 13.68 0.41
C THR A 72 -3.16 14.27 -0.88
N PHE A 73 -3.37 13.45 -1.91
CA PHE A 73 -3.93 13.92 -3.17
C PHE A 73 -5.41 14.30 -3.03
N SER A 74 -5.86 15.24 -3.87
CA SER A 74 -7.15 15.92 -3.71
C SER A 74 -8.38 15.00 -3.78
N SER A 75 -8.28 13.88 -4.49
CA SER A 75 -9.38 12.91 -4.71
C SER A 75 -9.31 11.66 -3.82
N LEU A 76 -8.59 11.73 -2.69
CA LEU A 76 -8.40 10.57 -1.82
C LEU A 76 -9.72 10.00 -1.28
N ILE A 77 -10.70 10.86 -1.00
CA ILE A 77 -12.00 10.42 -0.47
C ILE A 77 -12.72 9.57 -1.51
N GLU A 78 -12.69 9.97 -2.79
CA GLU A 78 -13.26 9.22 -3.90
C GLU A 78 -12.54 7.88 -4.10
N THR A 79 -11.21 7.86 -4.00
CA THR A 79 -10.43 6.61 -4.05
C THR A 79 -10.81 5.66 -2.91
N ILE A 80 -10.95 6.16 -1.67
CA ILE A 80 -11.39 5.35 -0.52
C ILE A 80 -12.80 4.80 -0.76
N ALA A 81 -13.73 5.64 -1.22
CA ALA A 81 -15.10 5.23 -1.53
C ALA A 81 -15.12 4.12 -2.59
N LYS A 82 -14.30 4.23 -3.64
CA LYS A 82 -14.18 3.19 -4.69
C LYS A 82 -13.60 1.89 -4.12
N PHE A 83 -12.63 1.94 -3.20
CA PHE A 83 -12.19 0.74 -2.49
C PHE A 83 -13.33 0.10 -1.68
N GLU A 84 -14.14 0.88 -0.97
CA GLU A 84 -15.30 0.36 -0.22
C GLU A 84 -16.35 -0.27 -1.14
N GLU A 85 -16.66 0.35 -2.29
CA GLU A 85 -17.55 -0.22 -3.31
C GLU A 85 -17.06 -1.59 -3.81
N LEU A 86 -15.75 -1.76 -3.93
CA LEU A 86 -15.10 -3.00 -4.37
C LEU A 86 -14.91 -4.04 -3.25
N GLY A 87 -15.49 -3.78 -2.07
CA GLY A 87 -15.53 -4.73 -0.96
C GLY A 87 -14.45 -4.52 0.09
N CYS A 88 -13.70 -3.42 0.07
CA CYS A 88 -12.86 -3.05 1.21
C CYS A 88 -13.70 -2.44 2.35
N THR A 89 -13.08 -2.15 3.47
CA THR A 89 -13.68 -1.40 4.58
C THR A 89 -12.68 -0.39 5.12
N LEU A 90 -13.11 0.84 5.32
CA LEU A 90 -12.35 1.85 6.03
C LEU A 90 -12.44 1.58 7.55
N ASP A 91 -11.33 1.16 8.15
CA ASP A 91 -11.26 0.84 9.59
C ASP A 91 -11.02 2.09 10.46
N GLY A 92 -10.67 3.23 9.84
CA GLY A 92 -10.40 4.50 10.50
C GLY A 92 -8.96 4.99 10.30
N ILE A 93 -8.52 5.88 11.19
CA ILE A 93 -7.21 6.54 11.11
C ILE A 93 -6.21 5.87 12.06
N VAL A 94 -5.03 5.55 11.55
CA VAL A 94 -3.88 5.03 12.31
C VAL A 94 -2.65 5.92 12.10
N LYS A 95 -1.56 5.62 12.79
CA LYS A 95 -0.25 6.24 12.54
C LYS A 95 0.69 5.25 11.85
N VAL A 96 1.38 5.71 10.83
CA VAL A 96 2.42 4.95 10.11
C VAL A 96 3.68 5.79 10.02
N LYS A 97 4.82 5.13 9.88
CA LYS A 97 6.07 5.81 9.53
C LYS A 97 5.99 6.24 8.07
N GLU A 98 6.32 7.50 7.80
CA GLU A 98 6.35 7.99 6.44
C GLU A 98 7.49 7.37 5.62
N ARG A 99 7.47 7.56 4.30
CA ARG A 99 8.48 7.00 3.40
C ARG A 99 9.86 7.63 3.58
N TYR A 100 9.94 8.95 3.73
CA TYR A 100 11.21 9.67 3.71
C TYR A 100 11.61 10.13 5.11
N THR A 101 12.90 10.14 5.39
CA THR A 101 13.41 10.88 6.54
C THR A 101 13.58 12.35 6.17
N HIS A 102 13.58 13.21 7.18
CA HIS A 102 13.76 14.64 6.99
C HIS A 102 15.20 15.05 7.23
N PHE A 103 15.62 16.18 6.64
CA PHE A 103 16.96 16.72 6.82
C PHE A 103 17.28 16.87 8.31
N GLY A 104 18.34 16.21 8.77
CA GLY A 104 18.77 16.22 10.17
C GLY A 104 18.14 15.14 11.05
N SER A 105 17.40 14.17 10.49
CA SER A 105 16.86 13.01 11.19
C SER A 105 17.09 11.73 10.38
N ASP A 106 17.51 10.66 11.03
CA ASP A 106 17.51 9.30 10.47
C ASP A 106 16.21 8.55 10.79
N GLU A 107 15.31 9.16 11.56
CA GLU A 107 14.01 8.60 11.92
C GLU A 107 12.90 9.05 10.96
N HIS A 108 12.06 8.10 10.56
CA HIS A 108 10.82 8.35 9.83
C HIS A 108 9.75 8.91 10.77
N ALA A 109 9.13 10.03 10.43
CA ALA A 109 8.08 10.59 11.28
C ALA A 109 6.81 9.73 11.25
N LEU A 110 6.03 9.78 12.33
CA LEU A 110 4.72 9.14 12.42
C LEU A 110 3.64 10.08 11.89
N ILE A 111 3.02 9.71 10.77
CA ILE A 111 1.98 10.48 10.09
C ILE A 111 0.62 9.76 10.14
N PRO A 112 -0.50 10.48 10.07
CA PRO A 112 -1.81 9.86 9.97
C PRO A 112 -1.97 9.13 8.63
N ALA A 113 -2.66 8.00 8.65
CA ALA A 113 -3.05 7.24 7.46
C ALA A 113 -4.41 6.58 7.67
N PHE A 114 -5.16 6.38 6.59
CA PHE A 114 -6.39 5.60 6.61
C PHE A 114 -6.04 4.12 6.55
N LYS A 115 -6.59 3.32 7.46
CA LYS A 115 -6.45 1.86 7.44
C LYS A 115 -7.61 1.25 6.67
N MET A 116 -7.28 0.37 5.73
CA MET A 116 -8.23 -0.37 4.91
C MET A 116 -8.09 -1.87 5.15
N THR A 117 -9.22 -2.56 5.26
CA THR A 117 -9.29 -4.03 5.24
C THR A 117 -9.83 -4.51 3.89
N VAL A 118 -9.19 -5.51 3.29
CA VAL A 118 -9.61 -6.20 2.07
C VAL A 118 -10.46 -7.41 2.47
N LYS A 119 -11.74 -7.45 2.09
CA LYS A 119 -12.56 -8.65 2.30
C LYS A 119 -12.14 -9.75 1.33
N GLU A 120 -12.13 -10.99 1.84
CA GLU A 120 -12.06 -12.17 0.99
C GLU A 120 -13.31 -12.21 0.11
N ALA A 121 -13.12 -12.52 -1.18
CA ALA A 121 -14.20 -12.65 -2.16
C ALA A 121 -15.02 -13.92 -1.91
#